data_AF-A0A4P5QTU2-F1
#
_entry.id   AF-A0A4P5QTU2-F1
#
_cell.length_a   1.000
_cell.length_b   1.000
_cell.length_c   1.000
_cell.angle_alpha   90.00
_cell.angle_beta   90.00
_cell.angle_gamma   90.00
#
_symmetry.space_group_name_H-M   'P 1'
#
loop_
_entity.id
_entity.type
_entity.pdbx_description
1 polymer ?
#
loop_
_entity_poly.entity_id
_entity_poly.type
_entity_poly.pdbx_seq_one_letter_code
_entity_poly.pdbx_strand_id
1 'polypeptide(L)' 'MPTVAFKAHFNGDHIVLDEPFDLPPHWPLIVTLLPQPDTERADWEALAVEGLARAYSPDEPDYSLADIKRPL' A
#
# COMPACT_ATOMS: atom_id res chain seq x y z
N MET A 1 -4.49 -12.75 -27.29
CA MET A 1 -3.60 -13.22 -26.22
C MET A 1 -3.91 -12.44 -24.96
N PRO A 2 -3.90 -13.05 -23.77
CA PRO A 2 -4.14 -12.33 -22.53
C PRO A 2 -3.01 -11.33 -22.28
N THR A 3 -3.35 -10.19 -21.70
CA THR A 3 -2.38 -9.19 -21.24
C THR A 3 -1.57 -9.77 -20.08
N VAL A 4 -0.25 -9.60 -20.09
CA VAL A 4 0.64 -10.00 -18.99
C VAL A 4 1.26 -8.73 -18.41
N ALA A 5 1.27 -8.63 -17.09
CA ALA A 5 1.92 -7.53 -16.37
C ALA A 5 3.28 -8.02 -15.85
N PHE A 6 4.32 -7.24 -16.13
CA PHE A 6 5.69 -7.52 -15.68
C PHE A 6 6.11 -6.48 -14.64
N LYS A 7 6.89 -6.93 -13.65
CA LYS A 7 7.59 -5.99 -12.78
C LYS A 7 8.83 -5.47 -13.49
N ALA A 8 9.08 -4.19 -13.31
CA ALA A 8 10.20 -3.50 -13.90
C ALA A 8 10.60 -2.33 -13.01
N HIS A 9 11.87 -1.95 -13.09
CA HIS A 9 12.38 -0.76 -12.45
C HIS A 9 13.09 0.13 -13.47
N PHE A 10 13.18 1.42 -13.15
CA PHE A 10 14.01 2.35 -13.91
C PHE A 10 15.42 2.32 -13.33
N ASN A 11 16.41 1.97 -14.15
CA ASN A 11 17.81 1.86 -13.70
C ASN A 11 18.59 3.18 -13.78
N GLY A 12 17.95 4.28 -14.16
CA GLY A 12 18.57 5.59 -14.39
C GLY A 12 18.58 6.01 -15.86
N ASP A 13 18.58 5.06 -16.79
CA ASP A 13 18.58 5.30 -18.24
C ASP A 13 17.46 4.56 -18.98
N HIS A 14 17.12 3.36 -18.53
CA HIS A 14 16.20 2.43 -19.18
C HIS A 14 15.22 1.80 -18.19
N ILE A 15 14.04 1.44 -18.70
CA ILE A 15 13.09 0.56 -18.01
C ILE A 15 13.59 -0.87 -18.19
N VAL A 16 13.89 -1.56 -17.09
CA VAL A 16 14.44 -2.92 -17.08
C VAL A 16 13.43 -3.84 -16.43
N LEU A 17 13.07 -4.93 -17.13
CA LEU A 17 12.24 -5.98 -16.55
C LEU A 17 13.02 -6.68 -15.43
N ASP A 18 12.38 -6.89 -14.29
CA ASP A 18 13.02 -7.55 -13.14
C ASP A 18 13.29 -9.04 -13.44
N GLU A 19 12.48 -9.62 -14.33
CA GLU A 19 12.55 -11.00 -14.76
C GLU A 19 12.81 -11.07 -16.28
N PRO A 20 13.64 -12.02 -16.76
CA PRO A 20 13.88 -12.18 -18.19
C PRO A 20 12.59 -12.55 -18.93
N PHE A 21 12.32 -11.84 -20.02
CA PHE A 21 11.21 -12.14 -20.92
C PHE A 21 11.64 -11.92 -22.37
N ASP A 22 11.35 -12.89 -23.23
CA ASP A 22 11.64 -12.78 -24.66
C ASP A 22 10.60 -11.87 -25.31
N LEU A 23 10.98 -10.61 -25.51
CA LEU A 23 10.13 -9.57 -26.07
C LEU A 23 10.51 -9.29 -27.53
N PRO A 24 9.67 -9.67 -28.51
CA PRO A 24 9.94 -9.39 -29.91
C PRO A 24 9.99 -7.88 -30.20
N PRO A 25 10.81 -7.43 -31.15
CA PRO A 25 10.81 -6.04 -31.59
C PRO A 25 9.42 -5.57 -32.05
N HIS A 26 9.10 -4.31 -31.75
CA HIS A 26 7.87 -3.61 -32.17
C HIS A 26 6.56 -4.18 -31.62
N TRP A 27 6.60 -5.02 -30.58
CA TRP A 27 5.39 -5.41 -29.88
C TRP A 27 4.71 -4.21 -29.21
N PRO A 28 3.37 -4.08 -29.29
CA PRO A 28 2.65 -3.02 -28.60
C PRO A 28 2.69 -3.25 -27.08
N LEU A 29 3.12 -2.21 -26.34
CA LEU A 29 3.25 -2.25 -24.89
C LEU A 29 2.37 -1.19 -24.24
N ILE A 30 1.86 -1.50 -23.04
CA ILE A 30 1.28 -0.54 -22.12
C ILE A 30 2.24 -0.41 -20.94
N VAL A 31 2.72 0.80 -20.68
CA VAL A 31 3.61 1.09 -19.54
C VAL A 31 2.80 1.84 -18.49
N THR A 32 2.72 1.24 -17.31
CA THR A 32 2.07 1.84 -16.14
C THR A 32 3.13 2.20 -15.12
N LEU A 33 3.25 3.50 -14.79
CA LEU A 33 4.12 3.94 -13.70
C LEU A 33 3.38 3.79 -12.38
N LEU A 34 3.98 3.06 -11.46
CA LEU A 34 3.47 2.97 -10.09
C LEU A 34 3.83 4.27 -9.34
N PRO A 35 2.94 4.79 -8.50
CA PRO A 35 3.26 5.93 -7.66
C PRO A 35 4.47 5.60 -6.80
N GLN A 36 5.34 6.58 -6.61
CA GLN A 36 6.45 6.46 -5.68
C GLN A 36 5.88 6.10 -4.29
N PRO A 37 6.51 5.20 -3.52
CA PRO A 37 6.07 4.94 -2.16
C PRO A 37 6.04 6.28 -1.41
N ASP A 38 4.82 6.71 -1.11
CA ASP A 38 4.55 7.94 -0.41
C ASP A 38 5.17 7.85 0.97
N THR A 39 6.04 8.78 1.33
CA THR A 39 6.62 8.83 2.67
C THR A 39 5.52 8.97 3.73
N GLU A 40 4.41 9.64 3.39
CA GLU A 40 3.26 9.76 4.29
C GLU A 40 2.62 8.38 4.57
N ARG A 41 2.68 7.42 3.63
CA ARG A 41 2.11 6.09 3.85
C ARG A 41 2.77 5.40 5.05
N ALA A 42 4.10 5.51 5.17
CA ALA A 42 4.82 4.93 6.29
C ALA A 42 4.43 5.60 7.61
N ASP A 43 4.26 6.93 7.61
CA ASP A 43 3.82 7.68 8.79
C ASP A 43 2.38 7.31 9.19
N TRP A 44 1.49 7.13 8.22
CA TRP A 44 0.12 6.66 8.44
C TRP A 44 0.07 5.23 8.96
N GLU A 45 0.92 4.34 8.44
CA GLU A 45 1.05 2.96 8.92
C GLU A 45 1.55 2.93 10.37
N ALA A 46 2.55 3.74 10.71
CA ALA A 46 3.04 3.87 12.07
C ALA A 46 1.96 4.38 13.04
N LEU A 47 1.24 5.43 12.65
CA LEU A 47 0.14 5.98 13.44
C LEU A 47 -0.99 4.96 13.65
N ALA A 48 -1.33 4.19 12.61
CA ALA A 48 -2.36 3.15 12.68
C ALA A 48 -1.95 2.02 13.63
N VAL A 49 -0.69 1.59 13.58
CA VAL A 49 -0.15 0.57 14.51
C VAL A 49 -0.16 1.07 15.94
N GLU A 50 0.23 2.32 16.19
CA GLU A 50 0.19 2.90 17.54
C GLU A 50 -1.24 3.00 18.08
N GLY A 51 -2.17 3.48 17.25
CA GLY A 51 -3.59 3.55 17.59
C GLY A 51 -4.19 2.19 17.91
N LEU A 52 -3.84 1.17 17.12
CA LEU A 52 -4.27 -0.21 17.35
C LEU A 52 -3.70 -0.75 18.68
N ALA A 53 -2.42 -0.56 18.95
CA ALA A 53 -1.80 -0.99 20.20
C ALA A 53 -2.45 -0.31 21.43
N ARG A 54 -2.78 0.98 21.31
CA ARG A 54 -3.49 1.72 22.37
C ARG A 54 -4.91 1.20 22.61
N ALA A 55 -5.65 0.91 21.54
CA ALA A 55 -7.03 0.43 21.63
C ALA A 55 -7.13 -0.94 22.34
N TYR A 56 -6.10 -1.77 22.23
CA TYR A 56 -6.03 -3.08 22.89
C TYR A 56 -5.07 -3.08 24.10
N SER A 57 -4.75 -1.90 24.64
CA SER A 57 -3.90 -1.76 25.83
C SER A 57 -4.66 -2.16 27.10
N PRO A 58 -3.97 -2.65 28.15
CA PRO A 58 -4.59 -2.82 29.48
C PRO A 58 -5.20 -1.54 30.07
N ASP A 59 -4.76 -0.37 29.59
CA ASP A 59 -5.27 0.95 30.01
C ASP A 59 -6.52 1.40 29.21
N GLU A 60 -7.15 0.51 28.44
CA GLU A 60 -8.39 0.80 27.72
C GLU A 60 -9.52 1.16 28.72
N PRO A 61 -10.25 2.27 28.52
CA PRO A 61 -11.37 2.61 29.38
C PRO A 61 -12.51 1.60 29.24
N ASP A 62 -13.10 1.20 30.37
CA ASP A 62 -14.24 0.29 30.38
C ASP A 62 -15.50 1.01 29.88
N TYR A 63 -15.97 0.65 28.68
CA TYR A 63 -17.14 1.25 28.06
C TYR A 63 -18.42 0.61 28.60
N SER A 64 -19.23 1.42 29.29
CA SER A 64 -20.50 1.02 29.89
C SER A 64 -21.69 1.29 28.97
N LEU A 65 -22.85 0.74 29.31
CA LEU A 65 -24.11 1.05 28.61
C LEU A 65 -24.50 2.55 28.69
N ALA A 66 -23.94 3.30 29.63
CA ALA A 66 -24.19 4.74 29.75
C ALA A 66 -23.47 5.51 28.63
N ASP A 67 -22.37 4.99 28.09
CA ASP A 67 -21.57 5.64 27.04
C ASP A 67 -22.22 5.57 25.66
N ILE A 68 -23.21 4.69 25.50
CA ILE A 68 -23.92 4.44 24.23
C ILE A 68 -25.31 5.12 24.22
N LYS A 69 -25.89 5.39 25.39
CA LYS A 69 -27.25 5.93 25.51
C LYS A 69 -27.22 7.45 25.57
N ARG A 70 -28.10 8.11 24.79
CA ARG A 70 -28.33 9.55 24.96
C ARG A 70 -28.97 9.82 26.34
N PRO A 71 -28.54 10.88 27.04
CA PRO A 71 -29.19 11.28 28.28
C PRO A 71 -30.65 11.63 27.99
N LEU A 72 -31.55 11.18 28.87
CA LEU A 72 -32.99 11.45 28.83
C LEU A 72 -33.30 12.92 29.13
#